data_AF-A0A348UK40-F1
#
_entry.id   AF-A0A348UK40-F1
#
_cell.length_a   1.000
_cell.length_b   1.000
_cell.length_c   1.000
_cell.angle_alpha   90.00
_cell.angle_beta   90.00
_cell.angle_gamma   90.00
#
_symmetry.space_group_name_H-M   'P 1'
#
loop_
_entity.id
_entity.type
_entity.pdbx_description
1 polymer ?
#
loop_
_entity_poly.entity_id
_entity_poly.type
_entity_poly.pdbx_seq_one_letter_code
_entity_poly.pdbx_strand_id
1 'polypeptide(L)'
;MDNKTISAVVSSTLERAALVVEDLSEPVYRRYFAADPDAAALMAHMDDLTRGRMLNEVLRLLMEWDPVSDSAYLNFEVRNHQYAYRVESRMYRELLVALRDVVAQLLGDAFEPDRVAWESRIAGLLAEIEARAG
;
A
#
# COMPACT_ATOMS: atom_id res chain seq x y z
N MET A 1 11.91 -9.04 12.71
CA MET A 1 10.63 -9.78 12.69
C MET A 1 10.59 -10.55 11.38
N ASP A 2 10.23 -11.84 11.37
CA ASP A 2 10.13 -12.58 10.12
C ASP A 2 8.84 -12.25 9.34
N ASN A 3 8.80 -12.61 8.06
CA ASN A 3 7.70 -12.23 7.17
C ASN A 3 6.34 -12.78 7.63
N LYS A 4 6.31 -13.98 8.22
CA LYS A 4 5.06 -14.60 8.70
C LYS A 4 4.49 -13.83 9.89
N THR A 5 5.34 -13.43 10.84
CA THR A 5 4.90 -12.58 11.96
C THR A 5 4.42 -11.21 11.46
N ILE A 6 5.14 -10.59 10.52
CA ILE A 6 4.72 -9.30 9.94
C ILE A 6 3.35 -9.43 9.28
N SER A 7 3.14 -10.46 8.45
CA SER A 7 1.84 -10.75 7.82
C SER A 7 0.71 -10.86 8.83
N ALA A 8 0.89 -11.67 9.88
CA ALA A 8 -0.14 -11.86 10.89
C ALA A 8 -0.51 -10.54 11.61
N VAL A 9 0.48 -9.70 11.91
CA VAL A 9 0.25 -8.39 12.53
C VAL A 9 -0.50 -7.46 11.58
N VAL A 10 -0.07 -7.33 10.32
CA VAL A 10 -0.72 -6.44 9.36
C VAL A 10 -2.17 -6.88 9.08
N SER A 11 -2.41 -8.17 8.87
CA SER A 11 -3.77 -8.71 8.68
C SER A 11 -4.66 -8.41 9.90
N SER A 12 -4.18 -8.70 11.11
CA SER A 12 -4.94 -8.40 12.33
C SER A 12 -5.18 -6.90 12.53
N THR A 13 -4.22 -6.04 12.14
CA THR A 13 -4.41 -4.59 12.16
C THR A 13 -5.55 -4.17 11.23
N LEU A 14 -5.57 -4.70 10.01
CA LEU A 14 -6.59 -4.40 8.99
C LEU A 14 -7.97 -4.92 9.40
N GLU A 15 -8.06 -6.11 10.02
CA GLU A 15 -9.29 -6.63 10.61
C GLU A 15 -9.86 -5.68 11.67
N ARG A 16 -9.00 -5.13 12.55
CA ARG A 16 -9.42 -4.13 13.54
C ARG A 16 -9.87 -2.83 12.88
N ALA A 17 -9.20 -2.38 11.83
CA ALA A 17 -9.59 -1.17 11.10
C ALA A 17 -10.95 -1.34 10.41
N ALA A 18 -11.24 -2.52 9.87
CA ALA A 18 -12.53 -2.85 9.23
C ALA A 18 -13.72 -2.82 10.20
N LEU A 19 -13.49 -2.89 11.52
CA LEU A 19 -14.52 -2.69 12.54
C LEU A 19 -14.86 -1.20 12.76
N VAL A 20 -14.00 -0.28 12.30
CA VAL A 20 -14.15 1.17 12.48
C VAL A 20 -14.68 1.83 11.22
N VAL A 21 -14.30 1.35 10.03
CA VAL A 21 -14.69 1.92 8.74
C VAL A 21 -15.05 0.83 7.73
N GLU A 22 -16.13 1.06 6.99
CA GLU A 22 -16.61 0.12 5.96
C GLU A 22 -15.74 0.16 4.69
N ASP A 23 -15.28 1.35 4.29
CA ASP A 23 -14.43 1.54 3.10
C ASP A 23 -13.22 2.42 3.41
N LEU A 24 -12.02 1.86 3.17
CA LEU A 24 -10.75 2.56 3.31
C LEU A 24 -10.39 3.41 2.07
N SER A 25 -11.05 3.19 0.94
CA SER A 25 -10.66 3.78 -0.35
C SER A 25 -10.66 5.30 -0.31
N GLU A 26 -11.78 5.91 0.09
CA GLU A 26 -11.90 7.37 0.16
C GLU A 26 -10.85 8.02 1.08
N PRO A 27 -10.71 7.63 2.37
CA PRO A 27 -9.72 8.26 3.24
C PRO A 27 -8.28 8.03 2.78
N VAL A 28 -7.96 6.86 2.22
CA VAL A 28 -6.61 6.55 1.71
C VAL A 28 -6.27 7.39 0.49
N TYR A 29 -7.13 7.41 -0.54
CA TYR A 29 -6.87 8.20 -1.74
C TYR A 29 -6.87 9.70 -1.44
N ARG A 30 -7.73 10.18 -0.55
CA ARG A 30 -7.70 11.58 -0.10
C ARG A 30 -6.35 11.95 0.52
N ARG A 31 -5.80 11.09 1.39
CA ARG A 31 -4.49 11.31 2.00
C ARG A 31 -3.36 11.21 0.97
N TYR A 32 -3.41 10.19 0.11
CA TYR A 32 -2.40 9.97 -0.92
C TYR A 32 -2.31 11.14 -1.90
N PHE A 33 -3.45 11.62 -2.41
CA PHE A 33 -3.48 12.74 -3.35
C PHE A 33 -3.10 14.09 -2.73
N ALA A 34 -3.29 14.24 -1.42
CA ALA A 34 -2.77 15.40 -0.69
C ALA A 34 -1.24 15.36 -0.54
N ALA A 35 -0.66 14.16 -0.42
CA ALA A 35 0.78 13.96 -0.30
C ALA A 35 1.50 14.02 -1.67
N ASP A 36 0.85 13.54 -2.73
CA ASP A 36 1.40 13.50 -4.08
C ASP A 36 0.41 14.07 -5.12
N PRO A 37 0.49 15.38 -5.41
CA PRO A 37 -0.36 16.02 -6.43
C PRO A 37 -0.15 15.48 -7.85
N ASP A 38 1.04 14.97 -8.17
CA ASP A 38 1.30 14.39 -9.49
C ASP A 38 0.60 13.06 -9.66
N ALA A 39 0.57 12.23 -8.60
CA ALA A 39 -0.24 11.02 -8.57
C ALA A 39 -1.75 11.35 -8.70
N ALA A 40 -2.21 12.42 -8.04
CA ALA A 40 -3.58 12.89 -8.18
C ALA A 40 -3.92 13.27 -9.63
N ALA A 41 -3.02 13.99 -10.31
CA ALA A 41 -3.18 14.35 -11.71
C ALA A 41 -3.17 13.11 -12.62
N LEU A 42 -2.26 12.16 -12.38
CA LEU A 42 -2.16 10.92 -13.16
C LEU A 42 -3.44 10.07 -13.05
N MET A 43 -4.06 10.05 -11.88
CA MET A 43 -5.25 9.25 -11.59
C MET A 43 -6.57 10.02 -11.74
N ALA A 44 -6.55 11.28 -12.19
CA ALA A 44 -7.73 12.16 -12.22
C ALA A 44 -8.90 11.62 -13.05
N HIS A 45 -8.62 10.79 -14.06
CA HIS A 45 -9.62 10.17 -14.94
C HIS A 45 -9.89 8.70 -14.61
N MET A 46 -9.29 8.17 -13.55
CA MET A 46 -9.48 6.80 -13.13
C MET A 46 -10.79 6.66 -12.35
N ASP A 47 -11.66 5.76 -12.80
CA ASP A 47 -12.90 5.45 -12.10
C ASP A 47 -12.64 4.82 -10.72
N ASP A 48 -13.65 4.91 -9.84
CA ASP A 48 -13.56 4.41 -8.47
C ASP A 48 -13.37 2.89 -8.42
N LEU A 49 -13.93 2.15 -9.39
CA LEU A 49 -13.80 0.69 -9.48
C LEU A 49 -12.35 0.27 -9.72
N THR A 50 -11.66 0.95 -10.63
CA THR A 50 -10.26 0.69 -10.97
C THR A 50 -9.37 1.05 -9.79
N ARG A 51 -9.62 2.17 -9.13
CA ARG A 51 -8.95 2.54 -7.88
C ARG A 51 -9.16 1.52 -6.76
N GLY A 52 -10.40 1.05 -6.57
CA GLY A 52 -10.71 0.00 -5.61
C GLY A 52 -9.94 -1.30 -5.87
N ARG A 53 -9.82 -1.70 -7.14
CA ARG A 53 -9.00 -2.88 -7.52
C ARG A 53 -7.52 -2.69 -7.20
N MET A 54 -6.96 -1.52 -7.50
CA MET A 54 -5.57 -1.22 -7.14
C MET A 54 -5.35 -1.29 -5.62
N LEU A 55 -6.25 -0.68 -4.84
CA LEU A 55 -6.13 -0.70 -3.38
C LEU A 55 -6.27 -2.13 -2.82
N ASN A 56 -7.15 -2.96 -3.39
CA ASN A 56 -7.27 -4.37 -2.99
C ASN A 56 -5.98 -5.15 -3.22
N GLU A 57 -5.28 -4.92 -4.33
CA GLU A 57 -3.97 -5.55 -4.56
C GLU A 57 -2.89 -5.05 -3.60
N VAL A 58 -2.91 -3.77 -3.26
CA VAL A 58 -2.03 -3.22 -2.22
C VAL A 58 -2.31 -3.89 -0.87
N LEU A 59 -3.59 -4.05 -0.49
CA LEU A 59 -3.98 -4.74 0.74
C LEU A 59 -3.53 -6.22 0.72
N ARG A 60 -3.69 -6.92 -0.39
CA ARG A 60 -3.21 -8.30 -0.57
C ARG A 60 -1.69 -8.40 -0.32
N LEU A 61 -0.90 -7.53 -0.95
CA LEU A 61 0.56 -7.49 -0.73
C LEU A 61 0.89 -7.14 0.73
N LEU A 62 0.18 -6.20 1.34
CA LEU A 62 0.39 -5.85 2.73
C LEU A 62 0.05 -6.97 3.71
N MET A 63 -0.89 -7.86 3.37
CA MET A 63 -1.25 -9.01 4.22
C MET A 63 -0.36 -10.22 3.95
N GLU A 64 -0.13 -10.57 2.69
CA GLU A 64 0.33 -11.91 2.29
C GLU A 64 1.57 -11.91 1.39
N TRP A 65 2.27 -10.77 1.25
CA TRP A 65 3.43 -10.70 0.37
C TRP A 65 4.47 -11.77 0.66
N ASP A 66 4.83 -12.51 -0.39
CA ASP A 66 5.94 -13.44 -0.40
C ASP A 66 6.94 -13.07 -1.51
N PRO A 67 8.21 -12.78 -1.17
CA PRO A 67 9.20 -12.28 -2.14
C PRO A 67 9.44 -13.22 -3.32
N VAL A 68 9.23 -14.53 -3.15
CA VAL A 68 9.48 -15.51 -4.21
C VAL A 68 8.26 -15.62 -5.13
N SER A 69 7.08 -15.85 -4.55
CA SER A 69 5.86 -16.09 -5.32
C SER A 69 5.31 -14.83 -5.99
N ASP A 70 5.47 -13.65 -5.38
CA ASP A 70 5.03 -12.37 -5.96
C ASP A 70 6.06 -11.74 -6.91
N SER A 71 7.26 -12.32 -7.07
CA SER A 71 8.34 -11.67 -7.83
C SER A 71 7.98 -11.39 -9.28
N ALA A 72 7.36 -12.36 -9.97
CA ALA A 72 6.93 -12.21 -11.36
C ALA A 72 5.81 -11.16 -11.50
N TYR A 73 4.88 -11.13 -10.54
CA TYR A 73 3.81 -10.15 -10.48
C TYR A 73 4.37 -8.74 -10.29
N LEU A 74 5.23 -8.52 -9.29
CA LEU A 74 5.85 -7.21 -9.05
C LEU A 74 6.72 -6.75 -10.23
N ASN A 75 7.43 -7.65 -10.90
CA ASN A 75 8.17 -7.33 -12.12
C ASN A 75 7.26 -6.79 -13.22
N PHE A 76 6.11 -7.43 -13.44
CA PHE A 76 5.15 -7.00 -14.44
C PHE A 76 4.54 -5.65 -14.08
N GLU A 77 4.00 -5.52 -12.86
CA GLU A 77 3.31 -4.32 -12.40
C GLU A 77 4.24 -3.09 -12.39
N VAL A 78 5.44 -3.21 -11.80
CA VAL A 78 6.37 -2.07 -11.71
C VAL A 78 6.77 -1.58 -13.10
N ARG A 79 7.10 -2.51 -14.02
CA ARG A 79 7.45 -2.13 -15.40
C ARG A 79 6.26 -1.55 -16.15
N ASN A 80 5.07 -2.14 -16.02
CA ASN A 80 3.88 -1.64 -16.69
C ASN A 80 3.55 -0.23 -16.20
N HIS A 81 3.51 -0.02 -14.88
CA HIS A 81 3.30 1.29 -14.27
C HIS A 81 4.33 2.33 -14.70
N GLN A 82 5.61 1.97 -14.75
CA GLN A 82 6.67 2.89 -15.17
C GLN A 82 6.59 3.23 -16.67
N TYR A 83 6.50 2.22 -17.55
CA TYR A 83 6.59 2.45 -18.99
C TYR A 83 5.28 2.93 -19.62
N ALA A 84 4.13 2.44 -19.16
CA ALA A 84 2.84 2.84 -19.71
C ALA A 84 2.30 4.12 -19.07
N TYR A 85 2.56 4.32 -17.78
CA TYR A 85 1.91 5.39 -16.99
C TYR A 85 2.89 6.35 -16.31
N ARG A 86 4.22 6.15 -16.48
CA ARG A 86 5.26 7.01 -15.90
C ARG A 86 5.18 7.14 -14.38
N VAL A 87 4.70 6.09 -13.72
CA VAL A 87 4.67 6.03 -12.26
C VAL A 87 6.10 6.00 -11.72
N GLU A 88 6.37 6.83 -10.74
CA GLU A 88 7.67 6.93 -10.06
C GLU A 88 7.66 6.16 -8.73
N SER A 89 8.82 5.70 -8.27
CA SER A 89 8.96 4.97 -6.98
C SER A 89 8.37 5.74 -5.79
N ARG A 90 8.43 7.09 -5.81
CA ARG A 90 7.81 7.92 -4.77
C ARG A 90 6.29 7.73 -4.68
N MET A 91 5.59 7.51 -5.81
CA MET A 91 4.13 7.39 -5.84
C MET A 91 3.69 6.12 -5.09
N TYR A 92 4.43 5.02 -5.22
CA TYR A 92 4.20 3.81 -4.43
C TYR A 92 4.42 4.06 -2.94
N ARG A 93 5.50 4.77 -2.59
CA ARG A 93 5.81 5.14 -1.20
C ARG A 93 4.67 5.94 -0.58
N GLU A 94 4.21 6.98 -1.27
CA GLU A 94 3.14 7.84 -0.77
C GLU A 94 1.81 7.09 -0.61
N LEU A 95 1.46 6.16 -1.52
CA LEU A 95 0.26 5.33 -1.37
C LEU A 95 0.34 4.40 -0.15
N LEU A 96 1.47 3.68 0.02
CA LEU A 96 1.67 2.76 1.14
C LEU A 96 1.69 3.50 2.49
N VAL A 97 2.35 4.66 2.54
CA VAL A 97 2.38 5.52 3.72
C VAL A 97 1.00 6.09 4.02
N ALA A 98 0.27 6.55 3.00
CA ALA A 98 -1.10 7.03 3.18
C ALA A 98 -2.01 5.96 3.80
N LEU A 99 -1.92 4.71 3.32
CA LEU A 99 -2.69 3.60 3.88
C LEU A 99 -2.32 3.31 5.35
N ARG A 100 -1.03 3.22 5.68
CA ARG A 100 -0.57 3.06 7.06
C ARG A 100 -1.12 4.15 7.96
N ASP A 101 -0.99 5.40 7.53
CA ASP A 101 -1.35 6.55 8.35
C ASP A 101 -2.87 6.66 8.56
N VAL A 102 -3.67 6.30 7.56
CA VAL A 102 -5.13 6.19 7.72
C VAL A 102 -5.47 5.11 8.74
N VAL A 103 -4.86 3.93 8.64
CA VAL A 103 -5.07 2.84 9.61
C VAL A 103 -4.63 3.25 11.02
N ALA A 104 -3.47 3.91 11.14
CA ALA A 104 -2.97 4.42 12.41
C ALA A 104 -3.91 5.47 13.01
N GLN A 105 -4.47 6.36 12.19
CA GLN A 105 -5.44 7.36 12.62
C GLN A 105 -6.75 6.71 13.10
N LEU A 106 -7.24 5.69 12.41
CA LEU A 106 -8.48 4.98 12.77
C LEU A 106 -8.35 4.23 14.10
N LEU A 107 -7.18 3.63 14.35
CA LEU A 107 -6.94 2.81 15.54
C LEU A 107 -6.36 3.60 16.72
N GLY A 108 -5.84 4.81 16.51
CA GLY A 108 -5.21 5.62 17.53
C GLY A 108 -4.07 4.88 18.23
N ASP A 109 -4.01 4.96 19.56
CA ASP A 109 -2.99 4.30 20.38
C ASP A 109 -2.95 2.77 20.20
N ALA A 110 -4.06 2.16 19.75
CA ALA A 110 -4.13 0.72 19.49
C ALA A 110 -3.34 0.30 18.24
N PHE A 111 -2.82 1.23 17.44
CA PHE A 111 -1.90 0.95 16.34
C PHE A 111 -0.45 0.80 16.81
N GLU A 112 -0.09 1.40 17.94
CA GLU A 112 1.33 1.59 18.28
C GLU A 112 2.15 0.29 18.43
N PRO A 113 1.59 -0.80 19.00
CA PRO A 113 2.27 -2.09 19.00
C PRO A 113 2.57 -2.66 17.61
N ASP A 114 1.78 -2.28 16.60
CA ASP A 114 1.83 -2.84 15.24
C ASP A 114 2.69 -2.01 14.28
N ARG A 115 3.08 -0.79 14.70
CA ARG A 115 3.82 0.18 13.87
C ARG A 115 5.07 -0.43 13.23
N VAL A 116 5.87 -1.15 14.00
CA VAL A 116 7.14 -1.74 13.53
C VAL A 116 6.91 -2.78 12.43
N ALA A 117 5.84 -3.58 12.55
CA ALA A 117 5.50 -4.57 11.52
C ALA A 117 5.07 -3.88 10.22
N TRP A 118 4.23 -2.85 10.31
CA TRP A 118 3.82 -2.04 9.16
C TRP A 118 4.99 -1.35 8.46
N GLU A 119 5.86 -0.70 9.22
CA GLU A 119 7.06 -0.04 8.68
C GLU A 119 8.00 -1.06 8.02
N SER A 120 8.17 -2.23 8.61
CA SER A 120 8.98 -3.31 8.04
C SER A 120 8.37 -3.85 6.73
N ARG A 121 7.04 -4.04 6.67
CA ARG A 121 6.34 -4.49 5.46
C ARG A 121 6.48 -3.49 4.32
N ILE A 122 6.24 -2.20 4.62
CA ILE A 122 6.34 -1.12 3.62
C ILE A 122 7.78 -0.99 3.12
N ALA A 123 8.77 -1.01 4.03
CA ALA A 123 10.17 -0.95 3.65
C ALA A 123 10.58 -2.11 2.74
N GLY A 124 10.14 -3.33 3.04
CA GLY A 124 10.40 -4.51 2.20
C GLY A 124 9.81 -4.39 0.80
N LEU A 125 8.53 -4.03 0.69
CA LEU A 125 7.87 -3.83 -0.60
C LEU A 125 8.54 -2.72 -1.42
N LEU A 126 8.89 -1.60 -0.80
CA LEU A 126 9.55 -0.49 -1.48
C LEU A 126 10.94 -0.87 -1.99
N ALA A 127 11.71 -1.64 -1.21
CA ALA A 127 13.00 -2.14 -1.66
C ALA A 127 12.86 -3.03 -2.91
N GLU A 128 11.85 -3.90 -2.95
CA GLU A 128 11.58 -4.72 -4.14
C GLU A 128 11.13 -3.88 -5.35
N ILE A 129 10.30 -2.87 -5.14
CA ILE A 129 9.85 -1.96 -6.21
C ILE A 129 11.04 -1.18 -6.78
N GLU A 130 11.87 -0.59 -5.92
CA GLU A 130 13.05 0.17 -6.32
C GLU A 130 14.05 -0.70 -7.10
N ALA A 131 14.26 -1.94 -6.68
CA ALA A 131 15.14 -2.89 -7.39
C ALA A 131 14.65 -3.24 -8.82
N ARG A 132 13.38 -2.97 -9.14
CA ARG A 132 12.73 -3.30 -10.43
C ARG A 132 12.44 -2.08 -11.29
N ALA A 133 12.55 -0.88 -10.73
CA ALA A 133 12.27 0.39 -11.43
C ALA A 133 13.47 0.92 -12.25
N GLY A 134 14.62 0.22 -12.19
CA GLY A 134 15.81 0.49 -13.01
C GLY A 134 15.86 -0.38 -14.26
#